data_AF-A0A0B0IIC1-F1
#
_entry.id   AF-A0A0B0IIC1-F1
#
_cell.length_a   1.000
_cell.length_b   1.000
_cell.length_c   1.000
_cell.angle_alpha   90.00
_cell.angle_beta   90.00
_cell.angle_gamma   90.00
#
_symmetry.space_group_name_H-M   'P 1'
#
loop_
_entity.id
_entity.type
_entity.pdbx_description
1 polymer ?
#
loop_
_entity_poly.entity_id
_entity_poly.type
_entity_poly.pdbx_seq_one_letter_code
_entity_poly.pdbx_strand_id
1 'polypeptide(L)'
;MKKWLMILGATLVLIVCIVNYVFSKGEFVIGSTSYIAMDAPVVEEGLPIYMGYGVHWSGFGNPTLTNVSLIKDDGTELSEDDLQLSVTSMIDEMGVTGVIDEDFAIEAGYINEYLLVENYQVIDDLLLVFRVELLDTNYENNISYLMIEYKNFGFRQQQTLEFEGFFSRD
;
A
#
# COMPACT_ATOMS: atom_id res chain seq x y z
N MET A 1 -50.73 -2.23 -17.13
CA MET A 1 -50.09 -2.77 -15.91
C MET A 1 -48.93 -3.72 -16.21
N LYS A 2 -49.12 -4.84 -16.93
CA LYS A 2 -48.02 -5.78 -17.26
C LYS A 2 -46.79 -5.15 -17.96
N LYS A 3 -47.00 -4.24 -18.92
CA LYS A 3 -45.91 -3.53 -19.63
C LYS A 3 -45.08 -2.64 -18.69
N TRP A 4 -45.72 -1.95 -17.75
CA TRP A 4 -45.04 -1.10 -16.77
C TRP A 4 -44.22 -1.90 -15.76
N LEU A 5 -44.72 -3.06 -15.33
CA LEU A 5 -43.96 -3.97 -14.46
C LEU A 5 -42.73 -4.54 -15.17
N MET A 6 -42.84 -4.84 -16.47
CA MET A 6 -41.69 -5.31 -17.26
C MET A 6 -40.64 -4.22 -17.45
N ILE A 7 -41.06 -2.97 -17.72
CA ILE A 7 -40.15 -1.82 -17.80
C ILE A 7 -39.47 -1.58 -16.44
N LEU A 8 -40.23 -1.58 -15.34
CA LEU A 8 -39.68 -1.40 -13.99
C LEU A 8 -38.65 -2.50 -13.65
N GLY A 9 -38.95 -3.76 -13.96
CA GLY A 9 -38.04 -4.87 -13.76
C GLY A 9 -36.76 -4.73 -14.59
N ALA A 10 -36.87 -4.37 -15.86
CA ALA A 10 -35.72 -4.13 -16.74
C ALA A 10 -34.85 -2.96 -16.24
N THR A 11 -35.46 -1.86 -15.81
CA THR A 11 -34.75 -0.71 -15.24
C THR A 11 -34.00 -1.09 -13.96
N LEU A 12 -34.61 -1.90 -13.09
CA LEU A 12 -33.98 -2.34 -11.85
C LEU A 12 -32.77 -3.25 -12.12
N VAL A 13 -32.89 -4.18 -13.07
CA VAL A 13 -31.76 -5.02 -13.51
C VAL A 13 -30.64 -4.15 -14.09
N LEU A 14 -30.97 -3.16 -14.93
CA LEU A 14 -29.99 -2.26 -15.51
C LEU A 14 -29.24 -1.46 -14.43
N ILE A 15 -29.95 -0.94 -13.43
CA ILE A 15 -29.34 -0.23 -12.30
C ILE A 15 -28.38 -1.16 -11.55
N VAL A 16 -28.78 -2.40 -11.26
CA VAL A 16 -27.91 -3.39 -10.59
C VAL A 16 -26.67 -3.72 -11.42
N CYS A 17 -26.80 -3.84 -12.74
CA CYS A 17 -25.65 -4.06 -13.63
C CYS A 17 -24.69 -2.88 -13.64
N ILE A 18 -25.21 -1.64 -13.72
CA ILE A 18 -24.38 -0.42 -13.71
C ILE A 18 -23.65 -0.29 -12.36
N VAL A 19 -24.36 -0.50 -11.27
CA VAL A 19 -23.82 -0.53 -9.90
C VAL A 19 -22.64 -1.52 -9.84
N ASN A 20 -22.87 -2.79 -10.19
CA ASN A 20 -21.79 -3.79 -10.17
C ASN A 20 -20.60 -3.40 -11.06
N TYR A 21 -20.86 -2.89 -12.26
CA TYR A 21 -19.80 -2.47 -13.17
C TYR A 21 -18.94 -1.36 -12.58
N VAL A 22 -19.56 -0.30 -12.03
CA VAL A 22 -18.85 0.83 -11.41
C VAL A 22 -18.07 0.39 -10.18
N PHE A 23 -18.63 -0.50 -9.34
CA PHE A 23 -17.94 -0.98 -8.13
C PHE A 23 -16.81 -1.99 -8.41
N SER A 24 -16.79 -2.62 -9.59
CA SER A 24 -15.77 -3.61 -9.97
C SER A 24 -14.48 -3.01 -10.55
N LYS A 25 -14.43 -1.69 -10.76
CA LYS A 25 -13.42 -1.04 -11.62
C LYS A 25 -12.35 -0.25 -10.88
N GLY A 26 -12.33 -0.27 -9.55
CA GLY A 26 -11.34 0.47 -8.78
C GLY A 26 -10.13 -0.38 -8.44
N GLU A 27 -8.95 0.18 -8.65
CA GLU A 27 -7.67 -0.42 -8.30
C GLU A 27 -6.69 0.65 -7.79
N PHE A 28 -5.87 0.26 -6.83
CA PHE A 28 -4.65 0.98 -6.47
C PHE A 28 -3.59 0.78 -7.54
N VAL A 29 -2.78 1.80 -7.78
CA VAL A 29 -1.66 1.77 -8.72
C VAL A 29 -0.47 2.44 -8.07
N ILE A 30 0.71 1.81 -8.13
CA ILE A 30 1.96 2.42 -7.68
C ILE A 30 2.42 3.39 -8.76
N GLY A 31 2.41 4.69 -8.44
CA GLY A 31 2.84 5.77 -9.33
C GLY A 31 4.33 6.09 -9.22
N SER A 32 4.95 5.79 -8.08
CA SER A 32 6.39 5.95 -7.87
C SER A 32 6.97 4.83 -7.01
N THR A 33 8.16 4.39 -7.40
CA THR A 33 8.93 3.35 -6.69
C THR A 33 10.22 3.95 -6.15
N SER A 34 10.55 3.58 -4.92
CA SER A 34 11.82 3.91 -4.28
C SER A 34 12.60 2.61 -4.06
N TYR A 35 13.92 2.63 -4.21
CA TYR A 35 14.79 1.49 -3.91
C TYR A 35 16.09 2.00 -3.29
N ILE A 36 16.78 1.14 -2.53
CA ILE A 36 18.11 1.42 -2.02
C ILE A 36 19.09 0.32 -2.45
N ALA A 37 20.34 0.69 -2.73
CA ALA A 37 21.38 -0.27 -3.04
C ALA A 37 21.82 -1.03 -1.77
N MET A 38 22.08 -2.33 -1.89
CA MET A 38 22.53 -3.16 -0.75
C MET A 38 23.87 -2.73 -0.15
N ASP A 39 24.71 -2.04 -0.90
CA ASP A 39 26.02 -1.52 -0.47
C ASP A 39 25.94 -0.09 0.09
N ALA A 40 24.74 0.47 0.24
CA ALA A 40 24.57 1.78 0.85
C ALA A 40 24.97 1.71 2.35
N PRO A 41 25.71 2.70 2.89
CA PRO A 41 26.20 2.67 4.28
C PRO A 41 25.10 2.45 5.32
N VAL A 42 23.92 3.06 5.10
CA VAL A 42 22.75 2.91 5.97
C VAL A 42 22.24 1.47 6.06
N VAL A 43 22.45 0.67 5.01
CA VAL A 43 22.10 -0.76 4.96
C VAL A 43 23.18 -1.59 5.66
N GLU A 44 24.46 -1.29 5.42
CA GLU A 44 25.58 -1.98 6.08
C GLU A 44 25.57 -1.81 7.60
N GLU A 45 25.16 -0.62 8.07
CA GLU A 45 25.06 -0.29 9.49
C GLU A 45 23.78 -0.81 10.16
N GLY A 46 22.86 -1.42 9.39
CA GLY A 46 21.60 -1.95 9.90
C GLY A 46 20.66 -0.86 10.43
N LEU A 47 20.77 0.35 9.91
CA LEU A 47 19.98 1.48 10.39
C LEU A 47 18.58 1.48 9.74
N PRO A 48 17.54 1.95 10.46
CA PRO A 48 16.20 2.06 9.90
C PRO A 48 16.12 3.14 8.80
N ILE A 49 15.39 2.83 7.74
CA ILE A 49 15.22 3.70 6.58
C ILE A 49 13.73 3.83 6.29
N TYR A 50 13.30 5.04 5.94
CA TYR A 50 11.93 5.33 5.54
C TYR A 50 11.88 5.48 4.02
N MET A 51 10.99 4.71 3.38
CA MET A 51 10.85 4.66 1.93
C MET A 51 9.41 4.95 1.52
N GLY A 52 9.21 6.06 0.81
CA GLY A 52 7.92 6.49 0.30
C GLY A 52 7.62 5.92 -1.09
N TYR A 53 6.37 5.52 -1.27
CA TYR A 53 5.80 4.98 -2.51
C TYR A 53 4.48 5.69 -2.79
N GLY A 54 4.42 6.40 -3.91
CA GLY A 54 3.19 7.08 -4.33
C GLY A 54 2.19 6.04 -4.81
N VAL A 55 1.02 6.00 -4.19
CA VAL A 55 -0.07 5.08 -4.53
C VAL A 55 -1.31 5.89 -4.87
N HIS A 56 -1.92 5.60 -6.01
CA HIS A 56 -3.13 6.27 -6.48
C HIS A 56 -4.31 5.28 -6.53
N TRP A 57 -5.50 5.72 -6.13
CA TRP A 57 -6.74 4.98 -6.32
C TRP A 57 -7.46 5.45 -7.60
N SER A 58 -7.58 4.56 -8.59
CA SER A 58 -8.20 4.88 -9.88
C SER A 58 -9.72 4.65 -9.95
N GLY A 59 -10.32 4.20 -8.84
CA GLY A 59 -11.72 3.80 -8.78
C GLY A 59 -12.70 4.88 -8.36
N PHE A 60 -13.97 4.51 -8.28
CA PHE A 60 -15.00 5.38 -7.71
C PHE A 60 -15.05 5.26 -6.18
N GLY A 61 -15.29 6.39 -5.51
CA GLY A 61 -15.36 6.48 -4.05
C GLY A 61 -13.99 6.61 -3.39
N ASN A 62 -14.02 6.74 -2.07
CA ASN A 62 -12.85 7.03 -1.24
C ASN A 62 -12.62 5.82 -0.33
N PRO A 63 -11.81 4.83 -0.75
CA PRO A 63 -11.60 3.62 0.02
C PRO A 63 -10.94 3.96 1.37
N THR A 64 -11.31 3.22 2.40
CA THR A 64 -10.64 3.28 3.70
C THR A 64 -9.69 2.11 3.81
N LEU A 65 -8.38 2.38 3.89
CA LEU A 65 -7.38 1.36 4.13
C LEU A 65 -7.62 0.70 5.49
N THR A 66 -7.46 -0.61 5.51
CA THR A 66 -7.54 -1.39 6.76
C THR A 66 -6.21 -2.02 7.11
N ASN A 67 -5.47 -2.48 6.11
CA ASN A 67 -4.15 -3.06 6.31
C ASN A 67 -3.31 -2.92 5.03
N VAL A 68 -2.00 -2.85 5.20
CA VAL A 68 -1.03 -2.96 4.13
C VAL A 68 0.04 -3.92 4.57
N SER A 69 0.29 -4.95 3.78
CA SER A 69 1.31 -5.94 4.10
C SER A 69 2.06 -6.44 2.89
N LEU A 70 3.17 -7.10 3.13
CA LEU A 70 4.08 -7.57 2.10
C LEU A 70 4.00 -9.08 2.01
N ILE A 71 3.93 -9.59 0.77
CA ILE A 71 3.86 -11.01 0.49
C ILE A 71 5.18 -11.45 -0.11
N LYS A 72 5.74 -12.49 0.48
CA LYS A 72 6.99 -13.12 0.04
C LYS A 72 6.79 -13.99 -1.20
N ASP A 73 7.90 -14.37 -1.81
CA ASP A 73 7.95 -15.26 -2.98
C ASP A 73 7.33 -16.64 -2.70
N ASP A 74 7.36 -17.09 -1.45
CA ASP A 74 6.72 -18.34 -1.02
C ASP A 74 5.20 -18.21 -0.77
N GLY A 75 4.66 -16.99 -0.93
CA GLY A 75 3.25 -16.66 -0.74
C GLY A 75 2.86 -16.36 0.71
N THR A 76 3.81 -16.37 1.65
CA THR A 76 3.54 -15.99 3.05
C THR A 76 3.63 -14.48 3.25
N GLU A 77 2.90 -13.97 4.24
CA GLU A 77 2.97 -12.57 4.65
C GLU A 77 4.26 -12.34 5.46
N LEU A 78 4.92 -11.19 5.24
CA LEU A 78 6.04 -10.76 6.05
C LEU A 78 5.56 -10.45 7.47
N SER A 79 6.03 -11.25 8.42
CA SER A 79 5.73 -11.10 9.84
C SER A 79 6.51 -9.93 10.45
N GLU A 80 5.94 -9.27 11.46
CA GLU A 80 6.67 -8.29 12.28
C GLU A 80 7.88 -8.92 13.00
N ASP A 81 7.80 -10.23 13.30
CA ASP A 81 8.86 -11.02 13.94
C ASP A 81 9.79 -11.72 12.93
N ASP A 82 9.86 -11.25 11.68
CA ASP A 82 10.76 -11.85 10.70
C ASP A 82 12.23 -11.69 11.13
N LEU A 83 13.02 -12.75 10.93
CA LEU A 83 14.40 -12.80 11.41
C LEU A 83 15.36 -11.95 10.58
N GLN A 84 15.00 -11.59 9.35
CA GLN A 84 15.87 -10.92 8.41
C GLN A 84 15.48 -9.46 8.18
N LEU A 85 14.19 -9.14 8.27
CA LEU A 85 13.68 -7.82 7.91
C LEU A 85 12.52 -7.37 8.80
N SER A 86 12.65 -6.21 9.43
CA SER A 86 11.53 -5.55 10.12
C SER A 86 10.94 -4.45 9.24
N VAL A 87 9.63 -4.49 9.03
CA VAL A 87 8.93 -3.50 8.21
C VAL A 87 7.67 -3.00 8.90
N THR A 88 7.48 -1.69 8.89
CA THR A 88 6.24 -1.05 9.36
C THR A 88 5.71 -0.12 8.29
N SER A 89 4.45 -0.32 7.89
CA SER A 89 3.75 0.54 6.91
C SER A 89 3.02 1.69 7.58
N MET A 90 3.16 2.89 7.03
CA MET A 90 2.55 4.14 7.49
C MET A 90 2.10 4.98 6.29
N ILE A 91 1.37 6.06 6.56
CA ILE A 91 0.95 7.04 5.58
C ILE A 91 1.63 8.37 5.87
N ASP A 92 2.19 9.00 4.84
CA ASP A 92 2.68 10.37 4.88
C ASP A 92 1.63 11.33 4.29
N GLU A 93 0.97 12.11 5.15
CA GLU A 93 0.04 13.16 4.71
C GLU A 93 0.75 14.41 4.17
N MET A 94 2.05 14.59 4.46
CA MET A 94 2.84 15.68 3.89
C MET A 94 3.13 15.45 2.40
N GLY A 95 3.17 14.18 1.98
CA GLY A 95 3.36 13.78 0.58
C GLY A 95 4.76 14.05 0.06
N VAL A 96 5.79 14.00 0.92
CA VAL A 96 7.16 14.39 0.57
C VAL A 96 8.23 13.35 0.93
N THR A 97 7.89 12.29 1.67
CA THR A 97 8.84 11.22 1.99
C THR A 97 9.35 10.51 0.73
N GLY A 98 10.64 10.67 0.44
CA GLY A 98 11.38 9.88 -0.54
C GLY A 98 12.05 8.68 0.10
N VAL A 99 13.39 8.64 0.06
CA VAL A 99 14.21 7.71 0.85
C VAL A 99 15.01 8.54 1.85
N ILE A 100 14.76 8.35 3.15
CA ILE A 100 15.40 9.10 4.23
C ILE A 100 15.81 8.17 5.38
N ASP A 101 16.91 8.48 6.05
CA ASP A 101 17.32 7.80 7.29
C ASP A 101 16.48 8.27 8.50
N GLU A 102 16.57 7.51 9.59
CA GLU A 102 15.81 7.78 10.82
C GLU A 102 16.21 9.09 11.50
N ASP A 103 17.49 9.45 11.49
CA ASP A 103 17.98 10.69 12.10
C ASP A 103 17.36 11.92 11.43
N PHE A 104 17.34 11.94 10.09
CA PHE A 104 16.69 13.00 9.33
C PHE A 104 15.17 13.01 9.54
N ALA A 105 14.53 11.84 9.57
CA ALA A 105 13.09 11.74 9.83
C ALA A 105 12.71 12.33 11.21
N ILE A 106 13.55 12.11 12.22
CA ILE A 106 13.39 12.72 13.56
C ILE A 106 13.61 14.24 13.50
N GLU A 107 14.73 14.70 12.94
CA GLU A 107 15.10 16.12 12.93
C GLU A 107 14.10 16.98 12.14
N ALA A 108 13.67 16.50 10.99
CA ALA A 108 12.70 17.19 10.14
C ALA A 108 11.24 16.99 10.59
N GLY A 109 11.00 16.15 11.61
CA GLY A 109 9.70 15.99 12.26
C GLY A 109 8.72 15.03 11.58
N TYR A 110 9.15 14.26 10.57
CA TYR A 110 8.32 13.32 9.80
C TYR A 110 7.61 12.30 10.69
N ILE A 111 8.30 11.79 11.72
CA ILE A 111 7.76 10.73 12.59
C ILE A 111 6.46 11.17 13.28
N ASN A 112 6.31 12.45 13.57
CA ASN A 112 5.09 12.96 14.23
C ASN A 112 3.90 13.10 13.28
N GLU A 113 4.18 13.17 11.98
CA GLU A 113 3.17 13.37 10.93
C GLU A 113 2.77 12.05 10.24
N TYR A 114 3.53 10.97 10.47
CA TYR A 114 3.18 9.65 9.98
C TYR A 114 1.96 9.08 10.70
N LEU A 115 1.01 8.62 9.89
CA LEU A 115 -0.20 7.96 10.37
C LEU A 115 -0.11 6.46 10.16
N LEU A 116 -0.76 5.71 11.04
CA LEU A 116 -0.99 4.29 10.81
C LEU A 116 -1.92 4.10 9.61
N VAL A 117 -1.69 3.02 8.86
CA VAL A 117 -2.53 2.65 7.71
C VAL A 117 -3.98 2.36 8.13
N GLU A 118 -4.19 1.87 9.36
CA GLU A 118 -5.49 1.40 9.81
C GLU A 118 -6.53 2.55 9.85
N ASN A 119 -7.64 2.36 9.14
CA ASN A 119 -8.76 3.31 9.04
C ASN A 119 -8.40 4.62 8.31
N TYR A 120 -7.32 4.65 7.54
CA TYR A 120 -6.97 5.81 6.72
C TYR A 120 -7.90 5.94 5.50
N GLN A 121 -8.58 7.08 5.32
CA GLN A 121 -9.45 7.32 4.17
C GLN A 121 -8.68 7.95 3.02
N VAL A 122 -8.63 7.24 1.89
CA VAL A 122 -7.99 7.71 0.66
C VAL A 122 -8.91 8.70 -0.04
N ILE A 123 -8.49 9.97 -0.12
CA ILE A 123 -9.23 11.04 -0.81
C ILE A 123 -8.70 11.22 -2.24
N ASP A 124 -7.38 11.21 -2.41
CA ASP A 124 -6.67 11.37 -3.68
C ASP A 124 -5.44 10.44 -3.72
N ASP A 125 -4.29 10.93 -4.18
CA ASP A 125 -3.00 10.26 -4.05
C ASP A 125 -2.62 10.13 -2.57
N LEU A 126 -2.05 8.99 -2.21
CA LEU A 126 -1.46 8.77 -0.90
C LEU A 126 0.01 8.40 -1.05
N LEU A 127 0.81 8.77 -0.06
CA LEU A 127 2.19 8.36 0.01
C LEU A 127 2.33 7.30 1.11
N LEU A 128 2.54 6.06 0.67
CA LEU A 128 2.75 4.92 1.55
C LEU A 128 4.21 4.87 1.94
N VAL A 129 4.50 4.91 3.24
CA VAL A 129 5.85 4.90 3.78
C VAL A 129 6.12 3.59 4.49
N PHE A 130 7.21 2.93 4.14
CA PHE A 130 7.72 1.79 4.88
C PHE A 130 8.94 2.23 5.71
N ARG A 131 8.89 2.02 7.03
CA ARG A 131 10.09 1.97 7.86
C ARG A 131 10.65 0.57 7.72
N VAL A 132 11.86 0.45 7.19
CA VAL A 132 12.53 -0.81 6.87
C VAL A 132 13.83 -0.88 7.66
N GLU A 133 14.05 -2.00 8.34
CA GLU A 133 15.25 -2.26 9.12
C GLU A 133 15.78 -3.65 8.78
N LEU A 134 17.02 -3.71 8.31
CA LEU A 134 17.68 -4.95 7.92
C LEU A 134 18.31 -5.61 9.15
N LEU A 135 17.81 -6.79 9.53
CA LEU A 135 18.26 -7.52 10.71
C LEU A 135 19.33 -8.57 10.39
N ASP A 136 19.38 -9.06 9.14
CA ASP A 136 20.38 -10.02 8.65
C ASP A 136 21.07 -9.49 7.39
N THR A 137 22.40 -9.33 7.45
CA THR A 137 23.21 -8.86 6.32
C THR A 137 23.28 -9.87 5.17
N ASN A 138 22.87 -11.11 5.39
CA ASN A 138 22.75 -12.13 4.33
C ASN A 138 21.35 -12.16 3.70
N TYR A 139 20.50 -11.17 3.97
CA TYR A 139 19.17 -11.07 3.39
C TYR A 139 19.22 -11.16 1.86
N GLU A 140 18.36 -12.02 1.34
CA GLU A 140 18.05 -12.09 -0.07
C GLU A 140 16.64 -11.55 -0.25
N ASN A 141 16.48 -10.62 -1.18
CA ASN A 141 15.18 -10.05 -1.47
C ASN A 141 14.22 -11.18 -1.88
N ASN A 142 13.20 -11.37 -1.07
CA ASN A 142 12.21 -12.43 -1.19
C ASN A 142 10.78 -11.88 -1.13
N ILE A 143 10.61 -10.59 -1.41
CA ILE A 143 9.31 -9.92 -1.45
C ILE A 143 8.88 -9.82 -2.91
N SER A 144 7.66 -10.29 -3.20
CA SER A 144 7.08 -10.26 -4.55
C SER A 144 5.91 -9.30 -4.68
N TYR A 145 5.13 -9.10 -3.61
CA TYR A 145 3.90 -8.33 -3.71
C TYR A 145 3.61 -7.44 -2.50
N LEU A 146 2.92 -6.35 -2.78
CA LEU A 146 2.25 -5.49 -1.82
C LEU A 146 0.76 -5.86 -1.79
N MET A 147 0.24 -6.22 -0.62
CA MET A 147 -1.16 -6.50 -0.38
C MET A 147 -1.82 -5.32 0.32
N ILE A 148 -2.81 -4.72 -0.31
CA ILE A 148 -3.61 -3.62 0.24
C ILE A 148 -5.01 -4.16 0.56
N GLU A 149 -5.37 -4.14 1.84
CA GLU A 149 -6.72 -4.39 2.30
C GLU A 149 -7.45 -3.08 2.55
N TYR A 150 -8.68 -2.99 2.07
CA TYR A 150 -9.47 -1.76 2.16
C TYR A 150 -10.97 -2.03 2.22
N LYS A 151 -11.71 -1.01 2.65
CA LYS A 151 -13.17 -0.94 2.57
C LYS A 151 -13.57 0.13 1.58
N ASN A 152 -14.33 -0.24 0.57
CA ASN A 152 -14.98 0.73 -0.31
C ASN A 152 -16.50 0.57 -0.24
N PHE A 153 -17.23 1.66 0.01
CA PHE A 153 -18.68 1.66 0.25
C PHE A 153 -19.15 0.61 1.29
N GLY A 154 -18.32 0.35 2.31
CA GLY A 154 -18.60 -0.62 3.37
C GLY A 154 -18.27 -2.08 3.04
N PHE A 155 -17.87 -2.39 1.80
CA PHE A 155 -17.44 -3.72 1.39
C PHE A 155 -15.93 -3.86 1.55
N ARG A 156 -15.50 -4.96 2.18
CA ARG A 156 -14.08 -5.32 2.29
C ARG A 156 -13.58 -5.86 0.96
N GLN A 157 -12.42 -5.40 0.54
CA GLN A 157 -11.72 -5.81 -0.66
C GLN A 157 -10.22 -5.93 -0.36
N GLN A 158 -9.53 -6.66 -1.22
CA GLN A 158 -8.10 -6.86 -1.15
C GLN A 158 -7.55 -6.76 -2.57
N GLN A 159 -6.42 -6.09 -2.71
CA GLN A 159 -5.68 -6.01 -3.95
C GLN A 159 -4.22 -6.36 -3.71
N THR A 160 -3.66 -7.10 -4.65
CA THR A 160 -2.23 -7.44 -4.68
C THR A 160 -1.58 -6.67 -5.82
N LEU A 161 -0.46 -6.03 -5.54
CA LEU A 161 0.35 -5.24 -6.46
C LEU A 161 1.73 -5.87 -6.55
N GLU A 162 2.31 -5.94 -7.75
CA GLU A 162 3.72 -6.35 -7.90
C GLU A 162 4.60 -5.36 -7.13
N PHE A 163 5.55 -5.89 -6.36
CA PHE A 163 6.44 -5.11 -5.51
C PHE A 163 7.81 -5.77 -5.49
N GLU A 164 8.82 -5.08 -6.02
CA GLU A 164 10.17 -5.62 -6.23
C GLU A 164 11.02 -5.60 -4.95
N GLY A 165 10.44 -5.34 -3.78
CA GLY A 165 11.15 -5.21 -2.51
C GLY A 165 11.82 -3.84 -2.34
N PHE A 166 12.67 -3.74 -1.32
CA PHE A 166 13.30 -2.48 -0.91
C PHE A 166 14.72 -2.29 -1.42
N PHE A 167 15.41 -3.41 -1.69
CA PHE A 167 16.84 -3.42 -1.93
C PHE A 167 17.17 -3.94 -3.32
N SER A 168 17.95 -3.18 -4.08
CA SER A 168 18.53 -3.62 -5.36
C SER A 168 19.95 -4.14 -5.17
N ARG A 169 20.30 -5.22 -5.88
CA ARG A 169 21.68 -5.66 -6.12
C ARG A 169 22.01 -5.27 -7.57
N ASP A 170 22.49 -4.04 -7.76
CA ASP A 170 23.04 -3.62 -9.06
C ASP A 170 24.34 -4.37 -9.41
#